data_AF-A0A7X8ZGA3-F1
#
_entry.id   AF-A0A7X8ZGA3-F1
#
_cell.length_a   1.000
_cell.length_b   1.000
_cell.length_c   1.000
_cell.angle_alpha   90.00
_cell.angle_beta   90.00
_cell.angle_gamma   90.00
#
_symmetry.space_group_name_H-M   'P 1'
#
loop_
_entity.id
_entity.type
_entity.pdbx_description
1 polymer ?
#
loop_
_entity_poly.entity_id
_entity_poly.type
_entity_poly.pdbx_seq_one_letter_code
_entity_poly.pdbx_strand_id
1 'polypeptide(L)'
;MLLTFHCRKAAALVFLFAMLSLGAAEIKNIIFFLGHGLGTESLDQFLQRYPDSNLASLGAATLTDSSNIDGKASDWAAASSALACGQKTRNG
;
A
#
# COMPACT_ATOMS: atom_id res chain seq x y z
N MET A 1 12.56 -7.56 -45.87
CA MET A 1 12.52 -6.57 -44.77
C MET A 1 11.12 -6.30 -44.19
N LEU A 2 10.02 -6.82 -44.76
CA LEU A 2 8.66 -6.61 -44.21
C LEU A 2 8.29 -7.56 -43.05
N LEU A 3 8.80 -8.80 -43.02
CA LEU A 3 8.45 -9.79 -41.99
C LEU A 3 8.89 -9.39 -40.56
N THR A 4 10.03 -8.73 -40.41
CA THR A 4 10.53 -8.29 -39.09
C THR A 4 9.71 -7.13 -38.50
N PHE A 5 9.02 -6.36 -39.34
CA PHE A 5 8.21 -5.22 -38.92
C PHE A 5 6.87 -5.67 -38.30
N HIS A 6 6.30 -6.77 -38.81
CA HIS A 6 5.06 -7.34 -38.28
C HIS A 6 5.27 -8.04 -36.93
N CYS A 7 6.38 -8.77 -36.75
CA CYS A 7 6.67 -9.43 -35.46
C CYS A 7 6.89 -8.43 -34.31
N ARG A 8 7.51 -7.27 -34.57
CA ARG A 8 7.73 -6.23 -33.54
C ARG A 8 6.43 -5.61 -33.04
N LYS A 9 5.46 -5.39 -33.93
CA LYS A 9 4.13 -4.86 -33.57
C LYS A 9 3.31 -5.86 -32.76
N ALA A 10 3.35 -7.13 -33.15
CA ALA A 10 2.68 -8.20 -32.42
C ALA A 10 3.22 -8.34 -30.99
N ALA A 11 4.55 -8.33 -30.82
CA ALA A 11 5.18 -8.40 -29.51
C ALA A 11 4.82 -7.21 -28.60
N ALA A 12 4.80 -5.98 -29.14
CA ALA A 12 4.41 -4.79 -28.38
C ALA A 12 2.94 -4.85 -27.91
N LEU A 13 2.04 -5.36 -28.75
CA LEU A 13 0.64 -5.57 -28.39
C LEU A 13 0.47 -6.66 -27.33
N VAL A 14 1.24 -7.75 -27.40
CA VAL A 14 1.24 -8.80 -26.36
C VAL A 14 1.74 -8.24 -25.03
N PHE A 15 2.80 -7.44 -25.03
CA PHE A 15 3.30 -6.78 -23.81
C PHE A 15 2.28 -5.77 -23.25
N LEU A 16 1.62 -4.98 -24.11
CA LEU A 16 0.58 -4.04 -23.69
C LEU A 16 -0.62 -4.78 -23.07
N PHE A 17 -1.07 -5.87 -23.69
CA PHE A 17 -2.15 -6.70 -23.16
C PHE A 17 -1.76 -7.41 -21.85
N ALA A 18 -0.51 -7.87 -21.73
CA ALA A 18 0.00 -8.47 -20.50
C ALA A 18 0.06 -7.43 -19.35
N MET A 19 0.46 -6.19 -19.62
CA MET A 19 0.43 -5.14 -18.60
C MET A 19 -0.99 -4.74 -18.19
N LEU A 20 -1.93 -4.70 -19.14
CA LEU A 20 -3.33 -4.41 -18.84
C LEU A 20 -4.02 -5.57 -18.08
N SER A 21 -3.65 -6.82 -18.36
CA SER A 21 -4.23 -7.99 -17.68
C SER A 21 -3.70 -8.21 -16.27
N LEU A 22 -2.45 -7.83 -15.97
CA LEU A 22 -1.94 -7.81 -14.60
C LEU A 22 -2.66 -6.79 -13.69
N GLY A 23 -3.30 -5.77 -14.28
CA GLY A 23 -3.94 -4.68 -13.53
C GLY A 23 -5.41 -4.90 -13.14
N ALA A 24 -6.05 -5.97 -13.61
CA ALA A 24 -7.51 -6.13 -13.50
C ALA A 24 -7.96 -7.28 -12.57
N ALA A 25 -7.17 -7.59 -11.54
CA ALA A 25 -7.67 -8.43 -10.46
C ALA A 25 -8.66 -7.62 -9.61
N GLU A 26 -9.95 -7.92 -9.74
CA GLU A 26 -10.99 -7.32 -8.89
C GLU A 26 -10.76 -7.73 -7.43
N ILE A 27 -10.48 -6.74 -6.57
CA ILE A 27 -10.32 -6.98 -5.14
C ILE A 27 -11.70 -7.22 -4.53
N LYS A 28 -12.00 -8.48 -4.21
CA LYS A 28 -13.28 -8.87 -3.61
C LYS A 28 -13.36 -8.56 -2.10
N ASN A 29 -12.23 -8.58 -1.41
CA ASN A 29 -12.16 -8.40 0.03
C ASN A 29 -10.97 -7.51 0.40
N ILE A 30 -11.20 -6.58 1.33
CA ILE A 30 -10.15 -5.77 1.95
C ILE A 30 -10.20 -6.09 3.45
N ILE A 31 -9.08 -6.56 3.99
CA ILE A 31 -8.90 -6.78 5.43
C ILE A 31 -7.89 -5.72 5.89
N PHE A 32 -8.32 -4.88 6.82
CA PHE A 32 -7.52 -3.77 7.32
C PHE A 32 -7.19 -3.97 8.80
N PHE A 33 -5.89 -4.11 9.11
CA PHE A 33 -5.39 -4.24 10.47
C PHE A 33 -4.80 -2.90 10.91
N LEU A 34 -5.26 -2.40 12.06
CA LEU A 34 -4.87 -1.09 12.57
C LEU A 34 -4.25 -1.24 13.97
N GLY A 35 -2.97 -0.94 14.08
CA GLY A 35 -2.23 -0.95 15.34
C GLY A 35 -2.18 0.44 15.96
N HIS A 36 -2.97 0.69 17.00
CA HIS A 36 -2.96 1.99 17.66
C HIS A 36 -1.64 2.22 18.40
N GLY A 37 -1.00 3.37 18.15
CA GLY A 37 0.27 3.74 18.78
C GLY A 37 1.47 2.86 18.37
N LEU A 38 1.31 1.98 17.38
CA LEU A 38 2.40 1.17 16.85
C LEU A 38 3.25 1.99 15.88
N GLY A 39 4.25 2.69 16.42
CA GLY A 39 5.31 3.30 15.64
C GLY A 39 6.30 2.26 15.12
N THR A 40 7.26 2.71 14.31
CA THR A 40 8.33 1.86 13.77
C THR A 40 9.12 1.16 14.88
N GLU A 41 9.45 1.86 15.96
CA GLU A 41 10.17 1.30 17.10
C GLU A 41 9.37 0.19 17.80
N SER A 42 8.08 0.40 18.04
CA SER A 42 7.21 -0.63 18.66
C SER A 42 7.04 -1.84 17.74
N LEU A 43 7.01 -1.62 16.42
CA LEU A 43 6.99 -2.69 15.44
C LEU A 43 8.31 -3.49 15.46
N ASP A 44 9.46 -2.83 15.52
CA ASP A 44 10.76 -3.50 15.59
C ASP A 44 10.87 -4.35 16.87
N GLN A 45 10.43 -3.83 18.01
CA GLN A 45 10.37 -4.59 19.27
C GLN A 45 9.43 -5.81 19.16
N PHE A 46 8.30 -5.65 18.48
CA PHE A 46 7.37 -6.75 18.22
C PHE A 46 8.02 -7.84 17.35
N LEU A 47 8.68 -7.46 16.26
CA LEU A 47 9.36 -8.40 15.35
C LEU A 47 10.52 -9.12 16.02
N GLN A 48 11.26 -8.45 16.92
CA GLN A 48 12.31 -9.07 17.72
C GLN A 48 11.74 -10.09 18.72
N ARG A 49 10.58 -9.79 19.32
CA ARG A 49 9.91 -10.69 20.28
C ARG A 49 9.23 -11.88 19.60
N TYR A 50 8.73 -11.68 18.38
CA TYR A 50 8.02 -12.68 17.58
C TYR A 50 8.70 -12.83 16.21
N PRO A 51 9.90 -13.45 16.17
CA PRO A 51 10.68 -13.59 14.93
C PRO A 51 9.95 -14.42 13.86
N ASP A 52 9.05 -15.30 14.28
CA ASP A 52 8.22 -16.13 13.38
C ASP A 52 6.97 -15.40 12.86
N SER A 53 6.81 -14.10 13.15
CA SER A 53 5.67 -13.34 12.65
C SER A 53 5.71 -13.21 11.12
N ASN A 54 4.55 -13.33 10.47
CA ASN A 54 4.44 -13.26 9.01
C ASN A 54 4.25 -11.84 8.47
N LEU A 55 4.51 -10.80 9.26
CA LEU A 55 4.28 -9.41 8.87
C LEU A 55 5.04 -9.02 7.60
N ALA A 56 6.26 -9.51 7.42
CA ALA A 56 7.05 -9.30 6.21
C ALA A 56 6.40 -9.91 4.95
N SER A 57 5.52 -10.90 5.09
CA SER A 57 4.79 -11.51 3.98
C SER A 57 3.63 -10.65 3.45
N LEU A 58 3.24 -9.60 4.20
CA LEU A 58 2.15 -8.68 3.81
C LEU A 58 2.55 -7.71 2.69
N GLY A 59 3.82 -7.71 2.28
CA GLY A 59 4.32 -6.94 1.15
C GLY A 59 5.27 -5.82 1.55
N ALA A 60 5.45 -4.86 0.65
CA ALA A 60 6.40 -3.77 0.84
C ALA A 60 5.91 -2.78 1.91
N ALA A 61 6.73 -2.59 2.94
CA ALA A 61 6.48 -1.57 3.95
C ALA A 61 6.60 -0.16 3.33
N THR A 62 5.69 0.72 3.72
CA THR A 62 5.71 2.14 3.35
C THR A 62 5.56 2.98 4.62
N LEU A 63 6.32 4.07 4.71
CA LEU A 63 6.17 5.04 5.78
C LEU A 63 5.01 5.98 5.46
N THR A 64 4.14 6.19 6.45
CA THR A 64 2.99 7.08 6.32
C THR A 64 3.18 8.29 7.23
N ASP A 65 2.99 9.48 6.68
CA ASP A 65 2.92 10.70 7.47
C ASP A 65 1.61 10.74 8.27
N SER A 66 1.72 10.61 9.59
CA SER A 66 0.61 10.56 10.55
C SER A 66 0.23 11.94 11.09
N SER A 67 0.78 13.04 10.55
CA SER A 67 0.39 14.38 10.95
C SER A 67 -1.05 14.72 10.52
N ASN A 68 -1.71 15.53 11.33
CA ASN A 68 -3.03 16.07 11.04
C ASN A 68 -2.95 17.22 10.01
N ILE A 69 -4.06 17.87 9.68
CA ILE A 69 -4.08 18.96 8.69
C ILE A 69 -3.23 20.19 9.11
N ASP A 70 -3.01 20.36 10.41
CA ASP A 70 -2.21 21.45 10.98
C ASP A 70 -0.71 21.07 11.12
N GLY A 71 -0.30 19.88 10.64
CA GLY A 71 1.08 19.39 10.73
C GLY A 71 1.48 18.92 12.14
N LYS A 72 0.51 18.69 13.03
CA LYS A 72 0.74 18.21 14.40
C LYS A 72 0.51 16.71 14.49
N ALA A 73 0.96 16.08 15.57
CA ALA A 73 0.61 14.69 15.87
C ALA A 73 -0.92 14.52 15.88
N SER A 74 -1.43 13.61 15.04
CA SER A 74 -2.86 13.29 14.99
C SER A 74 -3.30 12.55 16.24
N ASP A 75 -4.52 12.84 16.69
CA ASP A 75 -5.22 11.95 17.60
C ASP A 75 -5.89 10.80 16.83
N TRP A 76 -6.62 9.96 17.56
CA TRP A 76 -7.32 8.82 16.97
C TRP A 76 -8.35 9.25 15.92
N ALA A 77 -9.13 10.28 16.22
CA ALA A 77 -10.23 10.73 15.37
C ALA A 77 -9.69 11.23 14.01
N ALA A 78 -8.65 12.05 14.04
CA ALA A 78 -8.02 12.58 12.83
C ALA A 78 -7.31 11.48 12.02
N ALA A 79 -6.56 10.59 12.69
CA ALA A 79 -5.86 9.50 12.02
C ALA A 79 -6.84 8.50 11.37
N SER A 80 -7.93 8.17 12.06
CA SER A 80 -8.95 7.24 11.53
C SER A 80 -9.71 7.85 10.37
N SER A 81 -10.01 9.15 10.43
CA SER A 81 -10.63 9.88 9.32
C SER A 81 -9.73 9.87 8.08
N ALA A 82 -8.42 10.08 8.26
CA ALA A 82 -7.45 9.99 7.17
C ALA A 82 -7.39 8.60 6.54
N LEU A 83 -7.40 7.53 7.35
CA LEU A 83 -7.30 6.15 6.85
C LEU A 83 -8.60 5.64 6.22
N ALA A 84 -9.75 5.95 6.81
CA ALA A 84 -11.05 5.48 6.34
C ALA A 84 -11.59 6.31 5.17
N CYS A 85 -11.36 7.62 5.19
CA CYS A 85 -11.95 8.56 4.22
C CYS A 85 -10.92 9.17 3.25
N GLY A 86 -9.63 8.94 3.44
CA GLY A 86 -8.58 9.50 2.58
C GLY A 86 -8.35 11.00 2.75
N GLN A 87 -8.82 11.60 3.86
CA GLN A 87 -8.69 13.03 4.12
C GLN A 87 -8.16 13.31 5.52
N LYS A 88 -7.10 14.13 5.61
CA LYS A 88 -6.59 14.62 6.89
C LYS A 88 -7.56 15.65 7.48
N THR A 89 -7.80 15.58 8.79
CA THR A 89 -8.63 16.54 9.54
C THR A 89 -7.83 17.18 10.67
N ARG A 90 -8.46 18.08 11.43
CA ARG A 90 -7.92 18.54 12.73
C ARG A 90 -8.16 17.46 13.80
N ASN A 91 -7.45 17.57 14.92
CA ASN A 91 -7.70 16.75 16.10
C ASN A 91 -9.07 17.12 16.72
N GLY A 92 -9.71 16.14 17.36
CA GLY A 92 -11.11 16.17 17.79
C GLY A 92 -12.08 15.58 16.78
#